data_AF-A0A323T9D0-F1
#
_entry.id   AF-A0A323T9D0-F1
#
_cell.length_a   1.000
_cell.length_b   1.000
_cell.length_c   1.000
_cell.angle_alpha   90.00
_cell.angle_beta   90.00
_cell.angle_gamma   90.00
#
_symmetry.space_group_name_H-M   'P 1'
#
loop_
_entity.id
_entity.type
_entity.pdbx_description
1 polymer ?
#
loop_
_entity_poly.entity_id
_entity_poly.type
_entity_poly.pdbx_seq_one_letter_code
_entity_poly.pdbx_strand_id
1 'polypeptide(L)'
;MTRITNPDQSFTESDYLFFQERLKHLKAEDVIRWAYELFHDKLTYACSFGAEGIVLVDMISKTKPDARIVFLDTHVHFAETYELIHRIKKKYPTLQIDMIEPDLTLEDQKAEYGDRLWATRPDLCCEIRKNRPLKKALEGSTAWLSGLRRDQSPTRANTEFVNQDDKFQLVKVCPLIHWSWQDVWDYIHANELPYNELHDQGYPSIGCEPCTFPVKEGEDHRAGRWSGMEKTECGLHVKPNSAKE
;
A
#
# COMPACT_ATOMS: atom_id res chain seq x y z
N MET A 1 -12.65 -16.53 -23.46
CA MET A 1 -12.63 -15.36 -24.37
C MET A 1 -12.06 -14.18 -23.59
N THR A 2 -10.90 -13.67 -24.01
CA THR A 2 -10.26 -12.52 -23.37
C THR A 2 -11.06 -11.27 -23.72
N ARG A 3 -11.79 -10.69 -22.76
CA ARG A 3 -12.25 -9.30 -22.90
C ARG A 3 -11.00 -8.44 -22.91
N ILE A 4 -10.60 -7.95 -24.09
CA ILE A 4 -9.54 -6.97 -24.22
C ILE A 4 -10.16 -5.64 -23.81
N THR A 5 -10.13 -5.35 -22.52
CA THR A 5 -10.42 -4.00 -22.03
C THR A 5 -9.20 -3.15 -22.35
N ASN A 6 -9.37 -2.08 -23.12
CA ASN A 6 -8.31 -1.09 -23.30
C ASN A 6 -7.94 -0.54 -21.90
N PRO A 7 -6.69 -0.64 -21.44
CA PRO A 7 -6.28 -0.17 -20.11
C PRO A 7 -6.47 1.35 -19.94
N ASP A 8 -6.71 2.09 -21.03
CA ASP A 8 -6.99 3.52 -21.05
C ASP A 8 -8.49 3.86 -20.93
N GLN A 9 -9.35 2.85 -20.82
CA GLN A 9 -10.78 3.03 -20.60
C GLN A 9 -11.19 2.61 -19.19
N SER A 10 -12.11 3.38 -18.60
CA SER A 10 -12.74 3.00 -17.34
C SER A 10 -13.46 1.66 -17.50
N PHE A 11 -13.20 0.73 -16.57
CA PHE A 11 -13.88 -0.56 -16.52
C PHE A 11 -15.35 -0.38 -16.13
N THR A 12 -16.23 -1.15 -16.78
CA THR A 12 -17.63 -1.27 -16.39
C THR A 12 -17.78 -2.20 -15.18
N GLU A 13 -18.91 -2.15 -14.50
CA GLU A 13 -19.24 -3.13 -13.45
C GLU A 13 -19.10 -4.58 -13.93
N SER A 14 -19.51 -4.84 -15.17
CA SER A 14 -19.38 -6.18 -15.78
C SER A 14 -17.92 -6.62 -15.98
N ASP A 15 -17.00 -5.68 -16.18
CA ASP A 15 -15.57 -5.97 -16.29
C ASP A 15 -14.98 -6.33 -14.92
N TYR A 16 -15.34 -5.59 -13.86
CA TYR A 16 -14.92 -5.93 -12.51
C TYR A 16 -15.42 -7.31 -12.08
N LEU A 17 -16.69 -7.63 -12.32
CA LEU A 17 -17.23 -8.96 -12.04
C LEU A 17 -16.51 -10.07 -12.82
N PHE A 18 -16.22 -9.82 -14.10
CA PHE A 18 -15.45 -10.77 -14.92
C PHE A 18 -14.04 -11.00 -14.36
N PHE A 19 -13.33 -9.95 -13.97
CA PHE A 19 -11.99 -10.08 -13.39
C PHE A 19 -12.04 -10.79 -12.04
N GLN A 20 -12.98 -10.46 -11.16
CA GLN A 20 -13.13 -11.13 -9.87
C GLN A 20 -13.35 -12.64 -10.02
N GLU A 21 -14.27 -13.04 -10.90
CA GLU A 21 -14.56 -14.45 -11.16
C GLU A 21 -13.38 -15.21 -11.77
N ARG A 22 -12.58 -14.53 -12.62
CA ARG A 22 -11.37 -15.12 -13.21
C ARG A 22 -10.23 -15.24 -12.19
N LEU A 23 -9.97 -14.18 -11.43
CA LEU A 23 -8.78 -14.04 -10.59
C LEU A 23 -8.91 -14.79 -9.27
N LYS A 24 -10.11 -15.11 -8.79
CA LYS A 24 -10.32 -15.89 -7.54
C LYS A 24 -9.71 -17.29 -7.55
N HIS A 25 -9.35 -17.81 -8.72
CA HIS A 25 -8.70 -19.11 -8.89
C HIS A 25 -7.18 -19.01 -9.08
N LEU A 26 -6.63 -17.80 -9.08
CA LEU A 26 -5.21 -17.55 -9.33
C LEU A 26 -4.43 -17.36 -8.05
N LYS A 27 -3.14 -17.65 -8.11
CA LYS A 27 -2.17 -17.29 -7.06
C LYS A 27 -1.81 -15.81 -7.19
N ALA A 28 -1.24 -15.24 -6.12
CA ALA A 28 -0.85 -13.83 -6.08
C ALA A 28 0.11 -13.46 -7.23
N GLU A 29 1.07 -14.33 -7.55
CA GLU A 29 2.03 -14.13 -8.64
C GLU A 29 1.34 -14.08 -10.01
N ASP A 30 0.29 -14.87 -10.21
CA ASP A 30 -0.47 -14.89 -11.46
C ASP A 30 -1.36 -13.65 -11.59
N VAL A 31 -1.88 -13.12 -10.47
CA VAL A 31 -2.59 -11.82 -10.44
C VAL A 31 -1.63 -10.67 -10.77
N ILE A 32 -0.41 -10.69 -10.23
CA ILE A 32 0.63 -9.69 -10.55
C ILE A 32 1.00 -9.76 -12.04
N ARG A 33 1.22 -10.97 -12.58
CA ARG A 33 1.50 -11.16 -14.01
C ARG A 33 0.37 -10.62 -14.88
N TRP A 34 -0.87 -10.98 -14.58
CA TRP A 34 -2.04 -10.47 -15.28
C TRP A 34 -2.10 -8.93 -15.24
N ALA A 35 -1.81 -8.31 -14.10
CA ALA A 35 -1.85 -6.87 -13.97
C ALA A 35 -0.78 -6.19 -14.86
N TYR A 36 0.45 -6.69 -14.88
CA TYR A 36 1.50 -6.15 -15.75
C TYR A 36 1.26 -6.44 -17.24
N GLU A 37 0.61 -7.55 -17.58
CA GLU A 37 0.18 -7.84 -18.95
C GLU A 37 -0.91 -6.89 -19.45
N LEU A 38 -1.79 -6.43 -18.56
CA LEU A 38 -2.92 -5.57 -18.92
C LEU A 38 -2.55 -4.09 -18.91
N PHE A 39 -1.86 -3.64 -17.87
CA PHE A 39 -1.60 -2.21 -17.62
C PHE A 39 -0.19 -1.78 -18.05
N HIS A 40 0.72 -2.72 -18.32
CA HIS A 40 2.10 -2.45 -18.72
C HIS A 40 2.78 -1.42 -17.79
N ASP A 41 3.42 -0.40 -18.37
CA ASP A 41 4.10 0.65 -17.62
C ASP A 41 3.15 1.69 -16.97
N LYS A 42 1.83 1.57 -17.17
CA LYS A 42 0.81 2.38 -16.49
C LYS A 42 0.35 1.80 -15.15
N LEU A 43 1.01 0.72 -14.68
CA LEU A 43 0.81 0.12 -13.36
C LEU A 43 1.88 0.61 -12.37
N THR A 44 1.45 1.35 -11.35
CA THR A 44 2.34 1.80 -10.27
C THR A 44 2.12 0.98 -9.00
N TYR A 45 3.18 0.49 -8.36
CA TYR A 45 3.04 -0.13 -7.05
C TYR A 45 3.28 0.88 -5.92
N ALA A 46 2.25 1.14 -5.09
CA ALA A 46 2.41 1.95 -3.88
C ALA A 46 2.81 1.04 -2.70
N CYS A 47 4.07 1.14 -2.28
CA CYS A 47 4.67 0.26 -1.27
C CYS A 47 4.94 1.05 0.01
N SER A 48 4.55 0.49 1.16
CA SER A 48 4.95 1.02 2.48
C SER A 48 6.10 0.25 3.13
N PHE A 49 6.62 -0.78 2.46
CA PHE A 49 7.63 -1.73 2.97
C PHE A 49 7.28 -2.38 4.31
N GLY A 50 5.98 -2.55 4.60
CA GLY A 50 5.54 -3.53 5.61
C GLY A 50 5.73 -4.96 5.13
N ALA A 51 5.44 -5.95 5.97
CA ALA A 51 5.57 -7.38 5.64
C ALA A 51 4.94 -7.76 4.29
N GLU A 52 3.69 -7.35 4.03
CA GLU A 52 2.99 -7.58 2.77
C GLU A 52 3.68 -6.89 1.60
N GLY A 53 4.26 -5.72 1.87
CA GLY A 53 4.98 -4.96 0.87
C GLY A 53 6.24 -5.67 0.41
N ILE A 54 6.98 -6.28 1.33
CA ILE A 54 8.18 -7.06 1.00
C ILE A 54 7.84 -8.27 0.12
N VAL A 55 6.76 -8.99 0.44
CA VAL A 55 6.26 -10.09 -0.40
C VAL A 55 5.96 -9.60 -1.82
N LEU A 56 5.22 -8.48 -1.95
CA LEU A 56 4.92 -7.92 -3.26
C LEU A 56 6.16 -7.45 -4.01
N VAL A 57 7.12 -6.79 -3.35
CA VAL A 57 8.39 -6.39 -3.99
C VAL A 57 9.09 -7.60 -4.60
N ASP A 58 9.21 -8.70 -3.85
CA ASP A 58 9.86 -9.91 -4.34
C ASP A 58 9.13 -10.52 -5.54
N MET A 59 7.81 -10.72 -5.44
CA MET A 59 6.99 -11.25 -6.54
C MET A 59 7.00 -10.36 -7.78
N ILE A 60 6.94 -9.03 -7.60
CA ILE A 60 7.00 -8.04 -8.68
C ILE A 60 8.37 -8.10 -9.36
N SER A 61 9.47 -8.18 -8.61
CA SER A 61 10.81 -8.23 -9.19
C SER A 61 11.03 -9.42 -10.13
N LYS A 62 10.35 -10.55 -9.87
CA LYS A 62 10.35 -11.76 -10.71
C LYS A 62 9.48 -11.61 -11.96
N THR A 63 8.51 -10.69 -11.95
CA THR A 63 7.53 -10.49 -13.03
C THR A 63 7.87 -9.32 -13.94
N LYS A 64 8.23 -8.17 -13.37
CA LYS A 64 8.66 -6.94 -14.05
C LYS A 64 9.90 -6.40 -13.31
N PRO A 65 11.12 -6.83 -13.70
CA PRO A 65 12.34 -6.50 -12.96
C PRO A 65 12.65 -5.01 -12.84
N ASP A 66 12.15 -4.20 -13.77
CA ASP A 66 12.28 -2.75 -13.85
C ASP A 66 11.00 -2.01 -13.43
N ALA A 67 10.12 -2.68 -12.67
CA ALA A 67 8.87 -2.10 -12.21
C ALA A 67 9.09 -0.81 -11.40
N ARG A 68 8.15 0.13 -11.58
CA ARG A 68 8.07 1.35 -10.79
C ARG A 68 7.34 1.09 -9.47
N ILE A 69 8.01 1.43 -8.38
CA ILE A 69 7.51 1.34 -7.01
C ILE A 69 7.63 2.71 -6.38
N VAL A 70 6.55 3.19 -5.78
CA VAL A 70 6.52 4.49 -5.10
C VAL A 70 6.40 4.27 -3.60
N PHE A 71 7.24 4.96 -2.85
CA PHE A 71 7.18 5.05 -1.39
C PHE A 71 6.85 6.48 -0.99
N LEU A 72 5.91 6.64 -0.08
CA LEU A 72 5.54 7.96 0.44
C LEU A 72 6.45 8.30 1.61
N ASP A 73 7.50 9.08 1.35
CA ASP A 73 8.41 9.52 2.39
C ASP A 73 7.79 10.65 3.20
N THR A 74 7.27 10.31 4.37
CA THR A 74 6.56 11.28 5.21
C THR A 74 7.49 12.15 6.06
N HIS A 75 8.80 11.89 6.04
CA HIS A 75 9.83 12.46 6.92
C HIS A 75 9.67 12.12 8.41
N VAL A 76 8.75 11.22 8.75
CA VAL A 76 8.45 10.79 10.13
C VAL A 76 8.27 9.28 10.21
N HIS A 77 8.98 8.53 9.37
CA HIS A 77 9.07 7.07 9.47
C HIS A 77 10.18 6.68 10.45
N PHE A 78 10.10 5.45 10.95
CA PHE A 78 11.17 4.82 11.72
C PHE A 78 12.48 4.73 10.91
N ALA A 79 13.62 4.79 11.61
CA ALA A 79 14.94 4.59 10.99
C ALA A 79 15.03 3.21 10.33
N GLU A 80 14.50 2.19 10.99
CA GLU A 80 14.44 0.79 10.56
C GLU A 80 13.69 0.62 9.24
N THR A 81 12.69 1.48 8.97
CA THR A 81 12.00 1.52 7.68
C THR A 81 12.94 2.00 6.57
N TYR A 82 13.71 3.06 6.80
CA TYR A 82 14.68 3.55 5.81
C TYR A 82 15.83 2.55 5.60
N GLU A 83 16.31 1.90 6.65
CA GLU A 83 17.33 0.85 6.57
C GLU A 83 16.84 -0.36 5.76
N LEU A 84 15.59 -0.78 5.96
CA LEU A 84 14.96 -1.82 5.13
C LEU A 84 14.89 -1.38 3.66
N ILE A 85 14.46 -0.16 3.36
CA ILE A 85 14.41 0.36 1.99
C ILE A 85 15.80 0.31 1.34
N HIS A 86 16.85 0.67 2.08
CA HIS A 86 18.22 0.57 1.59
C HIS A 86 18.62 -0.88 1.26
N ARG A 87 18.32 -1.84 2.16
CA ARG A 87 18.55 -3.28 1.92
C ARG A 87 17.78 -3.79 0.70
N ILE A 88 16.54 -3.34 0.51
CA ILE A 88 15.70 -3.71 -0.62
C ILE A 88 16.26 -3.16 -1.93
N LYS A 89 16.64 -1.87 -1.99
CA LYS A 89 17.30 -1.28 -3.17
C LYS A 89 18.57 -2.04 -3.56
N LYS A 90 19.33 -2.54 -2.58
CA LYS A 90 20.52 -3.35 -2.82
C LYS A 90 20.18 -4.77 -3.33
N LYS A 91 19.15 -5.42 -2.77
CA LYS A 91 18.73 -6.78 -3.16
C LYS A 91 18.08 -6.79 -4.56
N TYR A 92 17.36 -5.73 -4.93
CA TYR A 92 16.63 -5.61 -6.19
C TYR A 92 17.04 -4.34 -6.96
N PRO A 93 18.27 -4.28 -7.49
CA PRO A 93 18.85 -3.05 -8.05
C PRO A 93 18.20 -2.57 -9.36
N THR A 94 17.41 -3.42 -10.03
CA THR A 94 16.71 -3.07 -11.27
C THR A 94 15.37 -2.39 -11.01
N LEU A 95 14.78 -2.54 -9.82
CA LEU A 95 13.51 -1.91 -9.47
C LEU A 95 13.69 -0.39 -9.38
N GLN A 96 12.72 0.34 -9.91
CA GLN A 96 12.68 1.79 -9.85
C GLN A 96 11.91 2.22 -8.60
N ILE A 97 12.62 2.37 -7.48
CA ILE A 97 12.03 2.75 -6.18
C ILE A 97 12.15 4.26 -5.97
N ASP A 98 11.04 4.95 -6.24
CA ASP A 98 10.89 6.39 -6.10
C ASP A 98 10.47 6.76 -4.67
N MET A 99 11.23 7.66 -4.05
CA MET A 99 10.89 8.28 -2.76
C MET A 99 10.07 9.55 -3.05
N ILE A 100 8.79 9.53 -2.74
CA ILE A 100 7.86 10.64 -3.00
C ILE A 100 7.65 11.43 -1.72
N GLU A 101 8.15 12.65 -1.70
CA GLU A 101 8.10 13.55 -0.54
C GLU A 101 6.86 14.46 -0.58
N PRO A 102 6.38 14.95 0.58
CA PRO A 102 5.40 16.03 0.65
C PRO A 102 5.98 17.36 0.17
N ASP A 103 5.13 18.19 -0.43
CA ASP A 103 5.50 19.57 -0.81
C ASP A 103 5.93 20.43 0.39
N LEU A 104 5.43 20.10 1.59
CA LEU A 104 5.74 20.82 2.82
C LEU A 104 6.81 20.08 3.62
N THR A 105 7.89 20.80 3.93
CA THR A 105 8.85 20.39 4.94
C THR A 105 8.20 20.30 6.32
N LEU A 106 8.87 19.69 7.30
CA LEU A 106 8.38 19.69 8.68
C LEU A 106 8.41 21.10 9.30
N GLU A 107 9.34 21.96 8.86
CA GLU A 107 9.46 23.34 9.31
C GLU A 107 8.31 24.20 8.77
N ASP A 108 8.00 24.10 7.48
CA ASP A 108 6.88 24.82 6.87
C ASP A 108 5.55 24.36 7.45
N GLN A 109 5.38 23.04 7.64
CA GLN A 109 4.21 22.50 8.33
C GLN A 109 4.07 23.09 9.74
N LYS A 110 5.17 23.20 10.48
CA LYS A 110 5.16 23.77 11.83
C LYS A 110 4.72 25.23 11.81
N ALA A 111 5.23 26.01 10.86
CA ALA A 111 4.88 27.43 10.72
C ALA A 111 3.38 27.63 10.37
N GLU A 112 2.83 26.80 9.49
CA GLU A 112 1.46 26.97 8.98
C GLU A 112 0.40 26.26 9.83
N TYR A 113 0.71 25.05 10.32
CA TYR A 113 -0.26 24.15 10.94
C TYR A 113 0.07 23.78 12.39
N GLY A 114 1.22 24.21 12.90
CA GLY A 114 1.73 23.84 14.21
C GLY A 114 2.64 22.61 14.19
N ASP A 115 3.45 22.48 15.23
CA ASP A 115 4.32 21.34 15.41
C ASP A 115 3.50 20.05 15.64
N ARG A 116 4.09 18.90 15.35
CA ARG A 116 3.49 17.57 15.58
C ARG A 116 2.05 17.44 15.06
N LEU A 117 1.80 17.87 13.81
CA LEU A 117 0.46 17.86 13.19
C LEU A 117 -0.23 16.48 13.24
N TRP A 118 0.54 15.40 13.26
CA TRP A 118 0.06 14.03 13.45
C TRP A 118 -0.68 13.79 14.78
N ALA A 119 -0.39 14.58 15.82
CA ALA A 119 -1.04 14.47 17.12
C ALA A 119 -2.27 15.37 17.23
N THR A 120 -2.25 16.54 16.58
CA THR A 120 -3.32 17.54 16.70
C THR A 120 -4.40 17.40 15.63
N ARG A 121 -4.00 17.10 14.38
CA ARG A 121 -4.89 16.93 13.22
C ARG A 121 -4.39 15.78 12.33
N PRO A 122 -4.51 14.52 12.80
CA PRO A 122 -3.94 13.34 12.12
C PRO A 122 -4.46 13.12 10.70
N ASP A 123 -5.72 13.47 10.41
CA ASP A 123 -6.28 13.39 9.05
C ASP A 123 -5.64 14.39 8.10
N LEU A 124 -5.48 15.64 8.52
CA LEU A 124 -4.78 16.67 7.74
C LEU A 124 -3.30 16.30 7.52
N CYS A 125 -2.65 15.75 8.55
CA CYS A 125 -1.29 15.24 8.43
C CYS A 125 -1.20 14.14 7.35
N CYS A 126 -2.10 13.15 7.38
CA CYS A 126 -2.14 12.10 6.35
C CYS A 126 -2.51 12.66 4.96
N GLU A 127 -3.36 13.68 4.89
CA GLU A 127 -3.70 14.34 3.64
C GLU A 127 -2.46 14.98 2.99
N ILE A 128 -1.74 15.81 3.75
CA ILE A 128 -0.54 16.52 3.30
C ILE A 128 0.60 15.56 2.99
N ARG A 129 0.84 14.57 3.86
CA ARG A 129 2.04 13.73 3.79
C ARG A 129 1.86 12.42 3.02
N LYS A 130 0.62 12.00 2.73
CA LYS A 130 0.35 10.72 2.05
C LYS A 130 -0.58 10.86 0.87
N ASN A 131 -1.77 11.43 1.05
CA ASN A 131 -2.78 11.44 0.00
C ASN A 131 -2.36 12.36 -1.17
N ARG A 132 -1.93 13.60 -0.90
CA ARG A 132 -1.48 14.52 -1.95
C ARG A 132 -0.23 14.00 -2.68
N PRO A 133 0.84 13.53 -1.99
CA PRO A 133 2.02 13.00 -2.66
C PRO A 133 1.70 11.74 -3.49
N LEU A 134 0.87 10.83 -2.97
CA LEU A 134 0.45 9.66 -3.75
C LEU A 134 -0.34 10.04 -5.00
N LYS A 135 -1.27 11.00 -4.88
CA LYS A 135 -2.04 11.50 -6.04
C LYS A 135 -1.11 11.97 -7.15
N LYS A 136 -0.07 12.75 -6.82
CA LYS A 136 0.94 13.20 -7.79
C LYS A 136 1.74 12.04 -8.38
N ALA A 137 2.17 11.10 -7.54
CA ALA A 137 2.97 9.96 -7.98
C ALA A 137 2.21 9.03 -8.94
N LEU A 138 0.88 8.98 -8.83
CA LEU A 138 -0.01 8.19 -9.67
C LEU A 138 -0.43 8.90 -10.98
N GLU A 139 -0.03 10.15 -11.20
CA GLU A 139 -0.30 10.84 -12.47
C GLU A 139 0.24 10.03 -13.66
N GLY A 140 -0.59 9.85 -14.70
CA GLY A 140 -0.26 9.02 -15.86
C GLY A 140 -0.43 7.50 -15.69
N SER A 141 -0.71 7.03 -14.46
CA SER A 141 -1.08 5.63 -14.23
C SER A 141 -2.55 5.39 -14.59
N THR A 142 -2.90 4.15 -14.95
CA THR A 142 -4.30 3.70 -15.10
C THR A 142 -4.69 2.70 -14.01
N ALA A 143 -3.69 2.10 -13.37
CA ALA A 143 -3.89 1.19 -12.26
C ALA A 143 -2.77 1.31 -11.21
N TRP A 144 -3.06 0.85 -10.01
CA TRP A 144 -2.06 0.72 -8.95
C TRP A 144 -2.20 -0.57 -8.14
N LEU A 145 -1.06 -1.07 -7.67
CA LEU A 145 -0.97 -2.23 -6.79
C LEU A 145 -0.99 -1.79 -5.32
N SER A 146 -1.60 -2.60 -4.46
CA SER A 146 -1.58 -2.42 -3.01
C SER A 146 -1.45 -3.75 -2.26
N GLY A 147 -0.72 -3.73 -1.14
CA GLY A 147 -0.53 -4.89 -0.25
C GLY A 147 -1.67 -5.11 0.73
N LEU A 148 -2.91 -4.75 0.36
CA LEU A 148 -4.08 -4.94 1.22
C LEU A 148 -4.43 -6.42 1.35
N ARG A 149 -4.85 -6.79 2.56
CA ARG A 149 -5.50 -8.07 2.88
C ARG A 149 -6.81 -7.81 3.62
N ARG A 150 -7.77 -8.73 3.47
CA ARG A 150 -9.08 -8.64 4.16
C ARG A 150 -8.97 -8.75 5.68
N ASP A 151 -8.01 -9.53 6.16
CA ASP A 151 -7.81 -9.81 7.59
C ASP A 151 -7.19 -8.64 8.38
N GLN A 152 -6.81 -7.55 7.70
CA GLN A 152 -6.17 -6.39 8.34
C GLN A 152 -7.16 -5.47 9.07
N SER A 153 -8.41 -5.36 8.62
CA SER A 153 -9.44 -4.56 9.30
C SER A 153 -10.84 -4.84 8.75
N PRO A 154 -11.90 -4.59 9.55
CA PRO A 154 -13.29 -4.74 9.10
C PRO A 154 -13.62 -3.91 7.84
N THR A 155 -13.01 -2.73 7.70
CA THR A 155 -13.18 -1.84 6.54
C THR A 155 -12.68 -2.44 5.23
N ARG A 156 -11.86 -3.50 5.29
CA ARG A 156 -11.25 -4.16 4.12
C ARG A 156 -11.95 -5.47 3.73
N ALA A 157 -12.91 -5.95 4.53
CA ALA A 157 -13.52 -7.26 4.37
C ALA A 157 -14.15 -7.52 2.98
N ASN A 158 -14.64 -6.47 2.33
CA ASN A 158 -15.28 -6.54 1.00
C ASN A 158 -14.36 -6.12 -0.15
N THR A 159 -13.06 -5.96 0.10
CA THR A 159 -12.09 -5.63 -0.97
C THR A 159 -11.79 -6.89 -1.79
N GLU A 160 -11.81 -6.77 -3.11
CA GLU A 160 -11.56 -7.85 -4.06
C GLU A 160 -10.15 -7.75 -4.67
N PHE A 161 -9.77 -8.68 -5.56
CA PHE A 161 -8.51 -8.59 -6.30
C PHE A 161 -8.41 -7.33 -7.16
N VAL A 162 -9.53 -6.89 -7.75
CA VAL A 162 -9.59 -5.74 -8.65
C VAL A 162 -10.77 -4.87 -8.22
N ASN A 163 -10.48 -3.60 -7.95
CA ASN A 163 -11.44 -2.66 -7.38
C ASN A 163 -11.37 -1.34 -8.12
N GLN A 164 -12.51 -0.68 -8.26
CA GLN A 164 -12.53 0.74 -8.59
C GLN A 164 -12.02 1.55 -7.40
N ASP A 165 -11.10 2.47 -7.65
CA ASP A 165 -10.64 3.45 -6.69
C ASP A 165 -11.23 4.82 -7.00
N ASP A 166 -12.29 5.18 -6.30
CA ASP A 166 -12.97 6.46 -6.48
C ASP A 166 -12.12 7.67 -6.03
N LYS A 167 -11.07 7.45 -5.23
CA LYS A 167 -10.23 8.55 -4.75
C LYS A 167 -9.24 9.02 -5.81
N PHE A 168 -8.55 8.07 -6.45
CA PHE A 168 -7.58 8.36 -7.49
C PHE A 168 -8.13 8.18 -8.90
N GLN A 169 -9.37 7.67 -9.04
CA GLN A 169 -10.02 7.36 -10.32
C GLN A 169 -9.21 6.35 -11.14
N LEU A 170 -8.67 5.33 -10.46
CA LEU A 170 -7.82 4.29 -11.03
C LEU A 170 -8.38 2.90 -10.74
N VAL A 171 -7.84 1.89 -11.41
CA VAL A 171 -8.02 0.49 -11.01
C VAL A 171 -7.05 0.17 -9.88
N LYS A 172 -7.55 -0.34 -8.76
CA LYS A 172 -6.75 -0.83 -7.64
C LYS A 172 -6.69 -2.35 -7.65
N VAL A 173 -5.48 -2.90 -7.78
CA VAL A 173 -5.21 -4.33 -7.75
C VAL A 173 -4.59 -4.73 -6.40
N CYS A 174 -5.16 -5.73 -5.74
CA CYS A 174 -4.74 -6.23 -4.43
C CYS A 174 -4.36 -7.72 -4.52
N PRO A 175 -3.14 -8.08 -4.93
CA PRO A 175 -2.78 -9.49 -5.20
C PRO A 175 -2.79 -10.38 -3.95
N LEU A 176 -2.57 -9.81 -2.77
CA LEU A 176 -2.53 -10.56 -1.50
C LEU A 176 -3.88 -10.53 -0.77
N ILE A 177 -4.98 -10.16 -1.44
CA ILE A 177 -6.23 -9.80 -0.74
C ILE A 177 -6.81 -10.92 0.13
N HIS A 178 -6.59 -12.18 -0.25
CA HIS A 178 -7.03 -13.38 0.49
C HIS A 178 -5.92 -14.07 1.27
N TRP A 179 -4.70 -13.53 1.28
CA TRP A 179 -3.65 -14.07 2.14
C TRP A 179 -3.98 -13.78 3.60
N SER A 180 -3.67 -14.73 4.46
CA SER A 180 -3.60 -14.54 5.89
C SER A 180 -2.26 -13.89 6.28
N TRP A 181 -2.19 -13.40 7.52
CA TRP A 181 -0.92 -13.03 8.13
C TRP A 181 0.13 -14.14 8.08
N GLN A 182 -0.28 -15.39 8.31
CA GLN A 182 0.63 -16.54 8.29
C GLN A 182 1.22 -16.75 6.90
N ASP A 183 0.40 -16.67 5.84
CA ASP A 183 0.87 -16.83 4.46
C ASP A 183 1.97 -15.81 4.12
N VAL A 184 1.85 -14.57 4.61
CA VAL A 184 2.84 -13.51 4.42
C VAL A 184 4.18 -13.88 5.06
N TRP A 185 4.17 -14.32 6.31
CA TRP A 185 5.40 -14.68 7.03
C TRP A 185 6.01 -15.98 6.52
N ASP A 186 5.20 -16.97 6.19
CA ASP A 186 5.66 -18.20 5.56
C ASP A 186 6.42 -17.89 4.27
N TYR A 187 5.91 -16.97 3.45
CA TYR A 187 6.61 -16.52 2.25
C TYR A 187 7.91 -15.77 2.56
N ILE A 188 7.89 -14.83 3.52
CA ILE A 188 9.07 -14.06 3.92
C ILE A 188 10.20 -14.99 4.38
N HIS A 189 9.88 -15.96 5.24
CA HIS A 189 10.85 -16.91 5.77
C HIS A 189 11.32 -17.90 4.72
N ALA A 190 10.41 -18.48 3.92
CA ALA A 190 10.77 -19.44 2.89
C ALA A 190 11.66 -18.86 1.78
N ASN A 191 11.59 -17.54 1.54
CA ASN A 191 12.38 -16.84 0.52
C ASN A 191 13.52 -16.00 1.12
N GLU A 192 13.78 -16.08 2.43
CA GLU A 192 14.82 -15.33 3.14
C GLU A 192 14.79 -13.83 2.80
N LEU A 193 13.59 -13.24 2.87
CA LEU A 193 13.38 -11.84 2.52
C LEU A 193 13.78 -10.93 3.69
N PRO A 194 14.47 -9.81 3.43
CA PRO A 194 14.69 -8.81 4.46
C PRO A 194 13.35 -8.17 4.82
N TYR A 195 13.07 -8.07 6.12
CA TYR A 195 11.88 -7.37 6.65
C TYR A 195 12.30 -6.37 7.74
N ASN A 196 11.36 -5.55 8.20
CA ASN A 196 11.62 -4.53 9.22
C ASN A 196 11.73 -5.20 10.59
N GLU A 197 12.87 -5.02 11.28
CA GLU A 197 13.15 -5.66 12.57
C GLU A 197 12.16 -5.27 13.68
N LEU A 198 11.42 -4.16 13.52
CA LEU A 198 10.33 -3.81 14.44
C LEU A 198 9.23 -4.88 14.49
N HIS A 199 9.07 -5.71 13.46
CA HIS A 199 8.15 -6.85 13.51
C HIS A 199 8.53 -7.83 14.64
N ASP A 200 9.82 -8.04 14.91
CA ASP A 200 10.30 -8.89 16.00
C ASP A 200 10.15 -8.21 17.38
N GLN A 201 9.85 -6.91 17.39
CA GLN A 201 9.66 -6.08 18.58
C GLN A 201 8.16 -5.81 18.86
N GLY A 202 7.27 -6.58 18.23
CA GLY A 202 5.83 -6.48 18.48
C GLY A 202 5.11 -5.42 17.64
N TYR A 203 5.69 -4.95 16.52
CA TYR A 203 5.03 -4.03 15.57
C TYR A 203 4.49 -4.79 14.33
N PRO A 204 3.30 -5.40 14.38
CA PRO A 204 2.76 -6.12 13.22
C PRO A 204 2.33 -5.19 12.07
N SER A 205 1.91 -3.96 12.35
CA SER A 205 1.61 -2.96 11.33
C SER A 205 2.48 -1.73 11.52
N ILE A 206 3.38 -1.47 10.57
CA ILE A 206 4.34 -0.36 10.64
C ILE A 206 3.86 0.81 9.76
N GLY A 207 3.99 2.02 10.27
CA GLY A 207 3.69 3.25 9.55
C GLY A 207 4.67 4.35 9.95
N CYS A 208 4.16 5.59 10.04
CA CYS A 208 4.93 6.69 10.59
C CYS A 208 5.20 6.44 12.08
N GLU A 209 6.42 6.70 12.54
CA GLU A 209 6.86 6.51 13.92
C GLU A 209 5.87 7.06 14.95
N PRO A 210 5.44 8.34 14.88
CA PRO A 210 4.63 8.91 15.96
C PRO A 210 3.18 8.40 16.01
N CYS A 211 2.77 7.56 15.07
CA CYS A 211 1.42 7.00 14.98
C CYS A 211 1.39 5.46 15.00
N THR A 212 2.49 4.83 15.42
CA THR A 212 2.66 3.38 15.38
C THR A 212 3.26 2.90 16.69
N PHE A 213 2.60 1.94 17.32
CA PHE A 213 2.98 1.37 18.61
C PHE A 213 3.02 -0.16 18.52
N PRO A 214 3.78 -0.83 19.40
CA PRO A 214 3.74 -2.28 19.48
C PRO A 214 2.37 -2.72 20.04
N VAL A 215 1.98 -3.95 19.73
CA VAL A 215 0.76 -4.58 20.25
C VAL A 215 1.11 -5.77 21.14
N LYS A 216 0.19 -6.15 22.02
CA LYS A 216 0.34 -7.38 22.80
C LYS A 216 -0.03 -8.61 21.98
N GLU A 217 0.48 -9.75 22.39
CA GLU A 217 0.09 -11.03 21.81
C GLU A 217 -1.44 -11.22 21.90
N GLY A 218 -2.06 -11.62 20.79
CA GLY A 218 -3.50 -11.80 20.67
C GLY A 218 -4.32 -10.53 20.41
N GLU A 219 -3.71 -9.34 20.44
CA GLU A 219 -4.38 -8.11 19.99
C GLU A 219 -4.45 -8.05 18.46
N ASP A 220 -5.41 -7.28 17.95
CA ASP A 220 -5.52 -6.98 16.52
C ASP A 220 -4.21 -6.40 15.97
N HIS A 221 -3.76 -6.88 14.80
CA HIS A 221 -2.48 -6.50 14.20
C HIS A 221 -2.38 -4.99 13.86
N ARG A 222 -3.49 -4.25 13.86
CA ARG A 222 -3.52 -2.81 13.66
C ARG A 222 -3.90 -2.02 14.91
N ALA A 223 -4.07 -2.67 16.07
CA ALA A 223 -4.36 -1.99 17.34
C ALA A 223 -3.30 -0.95 17.72
N GLY A 224 -2.06 -1.12 17.26
CA GLY A 224 -0.96 -0.17 17.47
C GLY A 224 -1.02 1.07 16.56
N ARG A 225 -1.94 1.14 15.59
CA ARG A 225 -2.06 2.27 14.66
C ARG A 225 -3.04 3.30 15.21
N TRP A 226 -2.56 4.53 15.40
CA TRP A 226 -3.37 5.63 15.98
C TRP A 226 -4.02 5.24 17.32
N SER A 227 -3.32 4.43 18.14
CA SER A 227 -3.81 4.02 19.45
C SER A 227 -4.18 5.23 20.30
N GLY A 228 -5.38 5.22 20.87
CA GLY A 228 -5.95 6.34 21.64
C GLY A 228 -6.58 7.47 20.81
N MET A 229 -6.74 7.30 19.49
CA MET A 229 -7.42 8.25 18.60
C MET A 229 -8.69 7.64 17.99
N GLU A 230 -9.62 8.49 17.50
CA GLU A 230 -10.81 8.02 16.75
C GLU A 230 -10.45 7.47 15.35
N LYS A 231 -9.27 7.79 14.85
CA LYS A 231 -8.81 7.43 13.50
C LYS A 231 -8.45 5.95 13.41
N THR A 232 -8.99 5.26 12.41
CA THR A 232 -8.74 3.82 12.17
C THR A 232 -8.02 3.52 10.84
N GLU A 233 -8.09 4.44 9.88
CA GLU A 233 -7.47 4.29 8.55
C GLU A 233 -6.72 5.54 8.14
N CYS A 234 -5.63 5.41 7.37
CA CYS A 234 -4.83 6.56 6.93
C CYS A 234 -5.54 7.44 5.89
N GLY A 235 -6.58 6.93 5.24
CA GLY A 235 -7.31 7.62 4.17
C GLY A 235 -6.85 7.24 2.74
N LEU A 236 -5.83 6.40 2.58
CA LEU A 236 -5.38 5.94 1.24
C LEU A 236 -6.32 4.90 0.62
N HIS A 237 -7.06 4.16 1.45
CA HIS A 237 -7.84 2.99 1.03
C HIS A 237 -9.33 3.13 1.34
N VAL A 238 -9.75 4.29 1.81
CA VAL A 238 -11.16 4.57 2.11
C VAL A 238 -11.83 5.01 0.82
N LYS A 239 -13.05 4.52 0.59
CA LYS A 239 -13.93 5.17 -0.39
C LYS A 239 -14.20 6.59 0.13
N PRO A 240 -14.23 7.62 -0.73
CA PRO A 240 -14.75 8.92 -0.33
C PRO A 240 -16.11 8.68 0.32
N ASN A 241 -16.35 9.24 1.52
CA ASN A 241 -17.73 9.30 2.00
C ASN A 241 -18.52 10.01 0.89
N SER A 242 -19.53 9.33 0.32
CA SER A 242 -20.67 10.05 -0.22
C SER A 242 -21.09 10.99 0.90
N ALA A 243 -20.82 12.29 0.73
CA ALA A 243 -21.08 13.28 1.76
C ALA A 243 -22.50 13.02 2.28
N LYS A 244 -22.63 12.86 3.61
CA LYS A 244 -23.91 13.23 4.21
C LYS A 244 -24.07 14.71 3.87
N GLU A 245 -25.15 15.00 3.16
CA GLU A 245 -25.62 16.35 2.81
C GLU A 245 -25.47 17.34 3.96
#